data_AF-A0A7X8QBB0-F1
#
_entry.id   AF-A0A7X8QBB0-F1
#
_cell.length_a   1.000
_cell.length_b   1.000
_cell.length_c   1.000
_cell.angle_alpha   90.00
_cell.angle_beta   90.00
_cell.angle_gamma   90.00
#
_symmetry.space_group_name_H-M   'P 1'
#
loop_
_entity.id
_entity.type
_entity.pdbx_description
1 polymer ?
#
loop_
_entity_poly.entity_id
_entity_poly.type
_entity_poly.pdbx_seq_one_letter_code
_entity_poly.pdbx_strand_id
1 'polypeptide(L)'
;MKYDARTGFTIVEMLIGVVMMSIVIAGIAFTVRFGFNLFTTADSNAAVISGVRFTADSFKRTVAPMLNVTDRIELISADKSIIPSSVSEDIHYVFFSDGSVVHRDSKGDHVLEGSEYIENIEFSVPAASDDTEENYIFKISIKGKNNDYPNAKLDLEVENALYNRPEKIGTPVSGDLRGTILKIRARLYLDRLDLYDNDTKIRLNGLSVHKGTNIEAVYDLINQTGTSRPMSDDSLIEWFISGSVSADLSVTKDAPTESNGNSHYWQLVSGGVPITGKVLDTTGAFHLDTGEIPTNWDTGVIRCRVTPVLKSAGGGMTYTGTPKWSDYVVVRKVDAPSEE
;
A
#
# COMPACT_ATOMS: atom_id res chain seq x y z
N MET A 1 -50.83 -83.89 38.33
CA MET A 1 -49.76 -83.45 37.40
C MET A 1 -50.04 -82.01 37.00
N LYS A 2 -49.16 -81.07 37.37
CA LYS A 2 -49.24 -79.68 36.89
C LYS A 2 -48.64 -79.66 35.48
N TYR A 3 -49.42 -79.22 34.49
CA TYR A 3 -48.90 -78.92 33.16
C TYR A 3 -48.29 -77.51 33.21
N ASP A 4 -46.97 -77.42 33.09
CA ASP A 4 -46.28 -76.16 32.78
C ASP A 4 -46.63 -75.79 31.33
N ALA A 5 -47.54 -74.83 31.16
CA ALA A 5 -47.75 -74.19 29.88
C ALA A 5 -46.57 -73.24 29.61
N ARG A 6 -45.55 -73.74 28.91
CA ARG A 6 -44.57 -72.87 28.25
C ARG A 6 -45.30 -72.12 27.13
N THR A 7 -45.71 -70.89 27.40
CA THR A 7 -46.19 -69.93 26.40
C THR A 7 -45.02 -69.59 25.47
N GLY A 8 -44.91 -70.33 24.37
CA GLY A 8 -44.02 -69.98 23.27
C GLY A 8 -44.62 -68.83 22.45
N PHE A 9 -43.81 -67.83 22.12
CA PHE A 9 -44.21 -66.77 21.20
C PHE A 9 -44.64 -67.37 19.86
N THR A 10 -45.79 -66.92 19.35
CA THR A 10 -46.26 -67.31 18.02
C THR A 10 -45.38 -66.68 16.94
N ILE A 11 -45.26 -67.33 15.78
CA ILE A 11 -44.47 -66.82 14.64
C ILE A 11 -44.89 -65.39 14.26
N VAL A 12 -46.18 -65.08 14.40
CA VAL A 12 -46.76 -63.76 14.13
C VAL A 12 -46.24 -62.71 15.11
N GLU A 13 -46.16 -63.02 16.41
CA GLU A 13 -45.62 -62.12 17.43
C GLU A 13 -44.12 -61.85 17.23
N MET A 14 -43.34 -62.87 16.83
CA MET A 14 -41.94 -62.68 16.46
C MET A 14 -41.81 -61.77 15.23
N LEU A 15 -42.67 -61.93 14.23
CA LEU A 15 -42.63 -61.13 13.00
C LEU A 15 -43.00 -59.67 13.27
N ILE A 16 -44.02 -59.43 14.10
CA ILE A 16 -44.40 -58.09 14.56
C ILE A 16 -43.26 -57.45 15.37
N GLY A 17 -42.61 -58.21 16.26
CA GLY A 17 -41.47 -57.74 17.03
C GLY A 17 -40.28 -57.31 16.16
N VAL A 18 -39.96 -58.09 15.12
CA VAL A 18 -38.88 -57.76 14.16
C VAL A 18 -39.23 -56.52 13.35
N VAL A 19 -40.47 -56.39 12.87
CA VAL A 19 -40.91 -55.21 12.11
C VAL A 19 -40.88 -53.95 12.98
N MET A 20 -41.37 -54.02 14.21
CA MET A 20 -41.32 -52.92 15.18
C MET A 20 -39.87 -52.50 15.44
N MET A 21 -38.96 -53.44 15.71
CA MET A 21 -37.54 -53.14 15.93
C MET A 21 -36.88 -52.52 14.69
N SER A 22 -37.24 -52.99 13.49
CA SER A 22 -36.73 -52.45 12.23
C SER A 22 -37.14 -50.98 12.04
N ILE A 23 -38.40 -50.65 12.34
CA ILE A 23 -38.93 -49.29 12.24
C ILE A 23 -38.24 -48.37 13.26
N VAL A 24 -38.05 -48.84 14.50
CA VAL A 24 -37.37 -48.06 15.55
C VAL A 24 -35.91 -47.79 15.18
N ILE A 25 -35.17 -48.80 14.71
CA ILE A 25 -33.77 -48.66 14.29
C ILE A 25 -33.67 -47.73 13.08
N ALA A 26 -34.55 -47.88 12.09
CA ALA A 26 -34.59 -47.00 10.92
C ALA A 26 -34.91 -45.55 11.29
N GLY A 27 -35.84 -45.33 12.23
CA GLY A 27 -36.18 -44.01 12.76
C GLY A 27 -35.00 -43.33 13.45
N ILE A 28 -34.31 -44.03 14.35
CA ILE A 28 -33.12 -43.50 15.04
C ILE A 28 -31.99 -43.20 14.04
N ALA A 29 -31.70 -44.12 13.12
CA ALA A 29 -30.68 -43.93 12.10
C ALA A 29 -31.00 -42.72 11.19
N PHE A 30 -32.27 -42.54 10.83
CA PHE A 30 -32.72 -41.40 10.03
C PHE A 30 -32.57 -40.08 10.80
N THR A 31 -33.02 -40.01 12.06
CA THR A 31 -32.90 -38.79 12.88
C THR A 31 -31.44 -38.42 13.17
N VAL A 32 -30.58 -39.41 13.46
CA VAL A 32 -29.15 -39.18 13.69
C VAL A 32 -28.48 -38.69 12.40
N ARG A 33 -28.74 -39.34 11.26
CA ARG A 33 -28.18 -38.93 9.96
C ARG A 33 -28.68 -37.55 9.53
N PHE A 34 -29.96 -37.25 9.76
CA PHE A 34 -30.54 -35.94 9.45
C PHE A 34 -29.99 -34.85 10.37
N GLY A 35 -29.86 -35.13 11.66
CA GLY A 35 -29.23 -34.24 12.65
C GLY A 35 -27.78 -33.94 12.30
N PHE A 36 -26.95 -34.97 12.05
CA PHE A 36 -25.57 -34.77 11.60
C PHE A 36 -25.51 -33.98 10.30
N ASN A 37 -26.33 -34.30 9.29
CA ASN A 37 -26.36 -33.54 8.04
C ASN A 37 -26.75 -32.06 8.25
N LEU A 38 -27.69 -31.77 9.15
CA LEU A 38 -28.08 -30.39 9.49
C LEU A 38 -26.95 -29.65 10.21
N PHE A 39 -26.32 -30.29 11.21
CA PHE A 39 -25.18 -29.72 11.92
C PHE A 39 -24.00 -29.47 10.97
N THR A 40 -23.61 -30.44 10.16
CA THR A 40 -22.51 -30.28 9.18
C THR A 40 -22.83 -29.19 8.15
N THR A 41 -24.09 -29.05 7.74
CA THR A 41 -24.51 -27.98 6.81
C THR A 41 -24.46 -26.61 7.50
N ALA A 42 -24.93 -26.51 8.74
CA ALA A 42 -24.88 -25.28 9.53
C ALA A 42 -23.43 -24.85 9.81
N ASP A 43 -22.58 -25.78 10.23
CA ASP A 43 -21.16 -25.53 10.49
C ASP A 43 -20.42 -25.11 9.21
N SER A 44 -20.68 -25.78 8.09
CA SER A 44 -20.08 -25.43 6.79
C SER A 44 -20.51 -24.04 6.31
N ASN A 45 -21.79 -23.69 6.47
CA ASN A 45 -22.29 -22.35 6.17
C ASN A 45 -21.66 -21.30 7.09
N ALA A 46 -21.54 -21.59 8.39
CA ALA A 46 -20.92 -20.70 9.35
C ALA A 46 -19.44 -20.44 9.02
N ALA A 47 -18.69 -21.49 8.62
CA ALA A 47 -17.31 -21.38 8.20
C ALA A 47 -17.15 -20.45 6.98
N VAL A 48 -17.98 -20.65 5.94
CA VAL A 48 -17.95 -19.79 4.74
C VAL A 48 -18.32 -18.35 5.07
N ILE A 49 -19.38 -18.14 5.87
CA ILE A 49 -19.77 -16.79 6.32
C ILE A 49 -18.62 -16.11 7.05
N SER A 50 -17.95 -16.83 7.96
CA SER A 50 -16.85 -16.28 8.73
C SER A 50 -15.64 -15.96 7.84
N GLY A 51 -15.26 -16.86 6.94
CA GLY A 51 -14.14 -16.65 6.01
C GLY A 51 -14.35 -15.46 5.10
N VAL A 52 -15.53 -15.34 4.48
CA VAL A 52 -15.88 -14.19 3.63
C VAL A 52 -15.86 -12.88 4.41
N ARG A 53 -16.39 -12.85 5.64
CA ARG A 53 -16.35 -11.66 6.50
C ARG A 53 -14.93 -11.27 6.90
N PHE A 54 -14.12 -12.22 7.35
CA PHE A 54 -12.73 -11.94 7.72
C PHE A 54 -11.91 -11.49 6.51
N THR A 55 -12.15 -12.06 5.32
CA THR A 55 -11.51 -11.60 4.07
C THR A 55 -11.89 -10.16 3.77
N ALA A 56 -13.18 -9.81 3.86
CA ALA A 56 -13.67 -8.46 3.65
C ALA A 56 -13.08 -7.46 4.66
N ASP A 57 -13.00 -7.84 5.95
CA ASP A 57 -12.42 -7.00 7.00
C ASP A 57 -10.90 -6.84 6.84
N SER A 58 -10.21 -7.91 6.45
CA SER A 58 -8.78 -7.88 6.12
C SER A 58 -8.50 -6.97 4.93
N PHE A 59 -9.34 -7.03 3.89
CA PHE A 59 -9.28 -6.10 2.77
C PHE A 59 -9.48 -4.65 3.24
N LYS A 60 -10.49 -4.38 4.07
CA LYS A 60 -10.75 -3.02 4.61
C LYS A 60 -9.61 -2.47 5.45
N ARG A 61 -8.85 -3.34 6.12
CA ARG A 61 -7.71 -2.95 6.97
C ARG A 61 -6.41 -2.78 6.18
N THR A 62 -6.23 -3.54 5.11
CA THR A 62 -4.96 -3.65 4.38
C THR A 62 -5.00 -2.89 3.06
N VAL A 63 -6.07 -3.04 2.28
CA VAL A 63 -6.16 -2.56 0.89
C VAL A 63 -6.96 -1.27 0.77
N ALA A 64 -8.14 -1.19 1.40
CA ALA A 64 -8.99 -0.01 1.31
C ALA A 64 -8.29 1.31 1.71
N PRO A 65 -7.40 1.35 2.72
CA PRO A 65 -6.66 2.57 3.03
C PRO A 65 -5.76 3.05 1.89
N MET A 66 -5.17 2.13 1.09
CA MET A 66 -4.37 2.47 -0.09
C MET A 66 -5.24 3.01 -1.22
N LEU A 67 -6.46 2.47 -1.38
CA LEU A 67 -7.43 2.95 -2.37
C LEU A 67 -7.88 4.39 -2.12
N ASN A 68 -7.97 4.80 -0.85
CA ASN A 68 -8.39 6.16 -0.48
C ASN A 68 -7.35 7.23 -0.81
N VAL A 69 -6.12 6.82 -1.11
CA VAL A 69 -4.98 7.72 -1.25
C VAL A 69 -4.26 7.58 -2.59
N THR A 70 -4.37 6.46 -3.30
CA THR A 70 -3.75 6.23 -4.63
C THR A 70 -4.09 7.29 -5.70
N ASP A 71 -3.19 7.61 -6.61
CA ASP A 71 -3.50 8.47 -7.76
C ASP A 71 -4.13 7.68 -8.92
N ARG A 72 -3.95 6.36 -8.92
CA ARG A 72 -4.31 5.48 -10.02
C ARG A 72 -4.66 4.08 -9.55
N ILE A 73 -5.67 3.48 -10.17
CA ILE A 73 -6.00 2.06 -10.02
C ILE A 73 -6.09 1.40 -11.39
N GLU A 74 -5.72 0.13 -11.44
CA GLU A 74 -5.77 -0.68 -12.65
C GLU A 74 -6.47 -2.02 -12.36
N LEU A 75 -7.55 -2.30 -13.08
CA LEU A 75 -8.31 -3.54 -13.00
C LEU A 75 -7.95 -4.41 -14.21
N ILE A 76 -7.31 -5.55 -13.94
CA ILE A 76 -6.73 -6.42 -14.96
C ILE A 76 -7.55 -7.72 -15.00
N SER A 77 -8.03 -8.07 -16.20
CA SER A 77 -8.80 -9.29 -16.48
C SER A 77 -7.93 -10.43 -17.02
N ALA A 78 -6.67 -10.49 -16.61
CA ALA A 78 -5.69 -11.48 -17.06
C ALA A 78 -5.39 -12.51 -15.96
N ASP A 79 -4.67 -13.56 -16.32
CA ASP A 79 -4.18 -14.56 -15.37
C ASP A 79 -3.07 -13.98 -14.46
N LYS A 80 -2.92 -14.54 -13.25
CA LYS A 80 -1.91 -14.12 -12.26
C LYS A 80 -0.47 -14.13 -12.80
N SER A 81 -0.20 -14.89 -13.85
CA SER A 81 1.09 -14.95 -14.55
C SER A 81 1.61 -13.60 -15.06
N ILE A 82 0.74 -12.59 -15.25
CA ILE A 82 1.18 -11.24 -15.62
C ILE A 82 1.78 -10.44 -14.46
N ILE A 83 1.56 -10.89 -13.21
CA ILE A 83 2.04 -10.22 -12.02
C ILE A 83 3.53 -10.56 -11.84
N PRO A 84 4.43 -9.56 -11.84
CA PRO A 84 5.85 -9.79 -11.60
C PRO A 84 6.08 -10.47 -10.24
N SER A 85 7.12 -11.30 -10.15
CA SER A 85 7.53 -11.92 -8.88
C SER A 85 8.12 -10.90 -7.92
N SER A 86 8.83 -9.89 -8.43
CA SER A 86 9.34 -8.75 -7.67
C SER A 86 8.58 -7.49 -8.03
N VAL A 87 8.05 -6.80 -7.04
CA VAL A 87 7.25 -5.58 -7.22
C VAL A 87 7.98 -4.41 -6.56
N SER A 88 7.88 -3.22 -7.17
CA SER A 88 8.39 -1.97 -6.58
C SER A 88 7.63 -1.62 -5.30
N GLU A 89 8.24 -0.86 -4.39
CA GLU A 89 7.62 -0.46 -3.11
C GLU A 89 6.31 0.31 -3.27
N ASP A 90 6.11 0.95 -4.41
CA ASP A 90 4.96 1.80 -4.71
C ASP A 90 3.81 1.08 -5.43
N ILE A 91 3.99 -0.20 -5.76
CA ILE A 91 3.02 -0.99 -6.51
C ILE A 91 2.54 -2.15 -5.64
N HIS A 92 1.22 -2.29 -5.57
CA HIS A 92 0.57 -3.39 -4.86
C HIS A 92 -0.37 -4.11 -5.81
N TYR A 93 -0.42 -5.44 -5.67
CA TYR A 93 -1.37 -6.28 -6.38
C TYR A 93 -2.27 -7.01 -5.39
N VAL A 94 -3.56 -7.08 -5.68
CA VAL A 94 -4.52 -7.91 -4.96
C VAL A 94 -5.21 -8.82 -5.95
N PHE A 95 -5.13 -10.13 -5.71
CA PHE A 95 -5.61 -11.14 -6.64
C PHE A 95 -5.93 -12.44 -5.92
N PHE A 96 -6.68 -13.32 -6.57
CA PHE A 96 -6.93 -14.67 -6.08
C PHE A 96 -5.86 -15.63 -6.60
N SER A 97 -5.25 -16.41 -5.71
CA SER A 97 -4.25 -17.41 -6.04
C SER A 97 -4.35 -18.60 -5.09
N ASP A 98 -4.35 -19.81 -5.67
CA ASP A 98 -4.19 -21.08 -4.94
C ASP A 98 -5.19 -21.25 -3.77
N GLY A 99 -6.44 -20.82 -3.99
CA GLY A 99 -7.49 -20.93 -2.98
C GLY A 99 -7.51 -19.80 -1.95
N SER A 100 -6.80 -18.70 -2.19
CA SER A 100 -6.75 -17.57 -1.26
C SER A 100 -6.63 -16.21 -1.93
N VAL A 101 -7.07 -15.16 -1.24
CA VAL A 101 -6.85 -13.78 -1.68
C VAL A 101 -5.46 -13.35 -1.19
N VAL A 102 -4.63 -12.91 -2.12
CA VAL A 102 -3.24 -12.53 -1.89
C VAL A 102 -3.07 -11.05 -2.16
N HIS A 103 -2.42 -10.36 -1.23
CA HIS A 103 -1.84 -9.03 -1.42
C HIS A 103 -0.34 -9.18 -1.63
N ARG A 104 0.15 -8.81 -2.82
CA ARG A 104 1.58 -8.76 -3.14
C ARG A 104 2.10 -7.33 -3.03
N ASP A 105 3.19 -7.16 -2.30
CA ASP A 105 3.97 -5.93 -2.21
C ASP A 105 5.46 -6.20 -2.45
N SER A 106 6.32 -5.21 -2.20
CA SER A 106 7.77 -5.35 -2.35
C SER A 106 8.41 -6.37 -1.39
N LYS A 107 7.72 -6.74 -0.31
CA LYS A 107 8.17 -7.73 0.68
C LYS A 107 7.71 -9.14 0.35
N GLY A 108 6.78 -9.31 -0.60
CA GLY A 108 6.30 -10.59 -1.10
C GLY A 108 4.79 -10.75 -1.02
N ASP A 109 4.36 -12.00 -0.88
CA ASP A 109 2.94 -12.38 -0.85
C ASP A 109 2.43 -12.48 0.59
N HIS A 110 1.31 -11.78 0.84
CA HIS A 110 0.60 -11.80 2.10
C HIS A 110 -0.83 -12.28 1.87
N VAL A 111 -1.18 -13.43 2.46
CA VAL A 111 -2.54 -13.97 2.38
C VAL A 111 -3.46 -13.16 3.29
N LEU A 112 -4.62 -12.74 2.77
CA LEU A 112 -5.61 -12.06 3.59
C LEU A 112 -6.28 -13.05 4.54
N GLU A 113 -6.44 -12.66 5.81
CA GLU A 113 -7.14 -13.47 6.82
C GLU A 113 -8.55 -13.90 6.35
N GLY A 114 -8.91 -15.17 6.56
CA GLY A 114 -10.21 -15.74 6.19
C GLY A 114 -10.33 -16.22 4.73
N SER A 115 -9.25 -16.11 3.96
CA SER A 115 -9.22 -16.45 2.54
C SER A 115 -9.46 -17.93 2.22
N GLU A 116 -9.35 -18.82 3.20
CA GLU A 116 -9.42 -20.27 3.03
C GLU A 116 -10.79 -20.79 2.55
N TYR A 117 -11.83 -19.98 2.65
CA TYR A 117 -13.19 -20.29 2.17
C TYR A 117 -13.60 -19.46 0.95
N ILE A 118 -12.63 -18.93 0.20
CA ILE A 118 -12.89 -18.10 -1.00
C ILE A 118 -12.69 -18.93 -2.27
N GLU A 119 -13.65 -18.84 -3.19
CA GLU A 119 -13.58 -19.45 -4.52
C GLU A 119 -13.06 -18.46 -5.57
N ASN A 120 -13.46 -17.20 -5.49
CA ASN A 120 -13.02 -16.16 -6.43
C ASN A 120 -13.27 -14.75 -5.88
N ILE A 121 -12.56 -13.76 -6.43
CA ILE A 121 -12.84 -12.34 -6.25
C ILE A 121 -12.93 -11.63 -7.61
N GLU A 122 -13.81 -10.64 -7.71
CA GLU A 122 -13.90 -9.72 -8.85
C GLU A 122 -13.92 -8.29 -8.32
N PHE A 123 -13.16 -7.41 -8.97
CA PHE A 123 -13.14 -5.99 -8.70
C PHE A 123 -13.91 -5.27 -9.81
N SER A 124 -14.66 -4.23 -9.43
CA SER A 124 -15.29 -3.36 -10.41
C SER A 124 -15.37 -1.91 -9.94
N VAL A 125 -15.41 -1.01 -10.91
CA VAL A 125 -15.64 0.42 -10.71
C VAL A 125 -16.33 0.97 -11.96
N PRO A 126 -17.28 1.92 -11.86
CA PRO A 126 -17.91 2.48 -13.05
C PRO A 126 -16.88 3.06 -14.03
N ALA A 127 -17.08 2.83 -15.33
CA ALA A 127 -16.15 3.27 -16.38
C ALA A 127 -16.29 4.76 -16.73
N ALA A 128 -17.44 5.37 -16.40
CA ALA A 128 -17.69 6.78 -16.67
C ALA A 128 -16.68 7.68 -15.94
N SER A 129 -16.19 8.69 -16.65
CA SER A 129 -15.18 9.64 -16.15
C SER A 129 -15.78 10.93 -15.58
N ASP A 130 -17.10 11.10 -15.66
CA ASP A 130 -17.77 12.30 -15.16
C ASP A 130 -17.56 12.42 -13.65
N ASP A 131 -17.43 13.65 -13.19
CA ASP A 131 -17.05 13.95 -11.81
C ASP A 131 -18.24 13.86 -10.84
N THR A 132 -18.87 12.68 -10.79
CA THR A 132 -19.99 12.36 -9.89
C THR A 132 -19.58 11.30 -8.88
N GLU A 133 -20.09 11.38 -7.65
CA GLU A 133 -19.72 10.46 -6.57
C GLU A 133 -19.97 8.98 -6.93
N GLU A 134 -21.07 8.71 -7.65
CA GLU A 134 -21.45 7.37 -8.10
C GLU A 134 -20.38 6.73 -8.99
N ASN A 135 -19.66 7.52 -9.79
CA ASN A 135 -18.62 7.02 -10.69
C ASN A 135 -17.33 6.58 -9.98
N TYR A 136 -17.23 6.82 -8.67
CA TYR A 136 -16.07 6.52 -7.85
C TYR A 136 -16.40 5.54 -6.70
N ILE A 137 -17.48 4.77 -6.84
CA ILE A 137 -17.77 3.63 -5.97
C ILE A 137 -17.03 2.40 -6.49
N PHE A 138 -15.99 1.98 -5.77
CA PHE A 138 -15.26 0.73 -6.02
C PHE A 138 -15.99 -0.43 -5.36
N LYS A 139 -16.13 -1.55 -6.08
CA LYS A 139 -16.83 -2.75 -5.63
C LYS A 139 -15.92 -3.96 -5.66
N ILE A 140 -16.12 -4.84 -4.68
CA ILE A 140 -15.44 -6.12 -4.57
C ILE A 140 -16.51 -7.18 -4.41
N SER A 141 -16.61 -8.07 -5.39
CA SER A 141 -17.44 -9.26 -5.29
C SER A 141 -16.58 -10.41 -4.78
N ILE A 142 -16.87 -10.87 -3.57
CA ILE A 142 -16.19 -11.99 -2.92
C ILE A 142 -17.13 -13.19 -2.98
N LYS A 143 -16.70 -14.26 -3.67
CA LYS A 143 -17.45 -15.51 -3.77
C LYS A 143 -16.84 -16.53 -2.83
N GLY A 144 -17.56 -16.87 -1.77
CA GLY A 144 -17.18 -17.83 -0.77
C GLY A 144 -17.77 -19.22 -1.02
N LYS A 145 -16.99 -20.26 -0.74
CA LYS A 145 -17.39 -21.65 -0.88
C LYS A 145 -16.59 -22.56 0.03
N ASN A 146 -17.25 -23.58 0.59
CA ASN A 146 -16.56 -24.68 1.25
C ASN A 146 -16.25 -25.79 0.24
N ASN A 147 -14.98 -26.16 0.07
CA ASN A 147 -14.57 -27.20 -0.88
C ASN A 147 -15.06 -28.60 -0.48
N ASP A 148 -15.12 -28.88 0.82
CA ASP A 148 -15.59 -30.16 1.36
C ASP A 148 -17.12 -30.25 1.33
N TYR A 149 -17.81 -29.10 1.36
CA TYR A 149 -19.26 -28.98 1.31
C TYR A 149 -19.71 -27.95 0.26
N PRO A 150 -19.72 -28.30 -1.04
CA PRO A 150 -19.93 -27.35 -2.14
C PRO A 150 -21.27 -26.61 -2.14
N ASN A 151 -22.25 -27.08 -1.37
CA ASN A 151 -23.55 -26.43 -1.21
C ASN A 151 -23.51 -25.25 -0.23
N ALA A 152 -22.48 -25.16 0.61
CA ALA A 152 -22.24 -24.01 1.48
C ALA A 152 -21.51 -22.93 0.67
N LYS A 153 -22.23 -21.86 0.32
CA LYS A 153 -21.75 -20.74 -0.49
C LYS A 153 -22.25 -19.41 0.06
N LEU A 154 -21.48 -18.36 -0.17
CA LEU A 154 -21.88 -16.99 0.14
C LEU A 154 -21.25 -16.03 -0.87
N ASP A 155 -22.07 -15.23 -1.53
CA ASP A 155 -21.59 -14.11 -2.34
C ASP A 155 -21.76 -12.82 -1.53
N LEU A 156 -20.68 -12.06 -1.36
CA LEU A 156 -20.67 -10.78 -0.66
C LEU A 156 -20.14 -9.70 -1.60
N GLU A 157 -20.86 -8.59 -1.70
CA GLU A 157 -20.36 -7.38 -2.35
C GLU A 157 -19.95 -6.38 -1.26
N VAL A 158 -18.73 -5.85 -1.39
CA VAL A 158 -18.20 -4.79 -0.53
C VAL A 158 -17.98 -3.55 -1.38
N GLU A 159 -18.55 -2.44 -0.96
CA GLU A 159 -18.38 -1.15 -1.60
C GLU A 159 -17.40 -0.28 -0.82
N ASN A 160 -16.60 0.50 -1.54
CA ASN A 160 -15.69 1.49 -0.98
C ASN A 160 -15.65 2.73 -1.87
N ALA A 161 -15.85 3.91 -1.29
CA ALA A 161 -15.79 5.17 -2.02
C ALA A 161 -14.33 5.58 -2.26
N LEU A 162 -13.99 5.95 -3.51
CA LEU A 162 -12.67 6.44 -3.90
C LEU A 162 -12.63 7.98 -3.83
N TYR A 163 -12.38 8.53 -2.64
CA TYR A 163 -12.44 9.98 -2.38
C TYR A 163 -11.41 10.82 -3.15
N ASN A 164 -10.26 10.24 -3.42
CA ASN A 164 -9.15 10.78 -4.21
C ASN A 164 -9.42 10.81 -5.72
N ARG A 165 -10.50 10.19 -6.20
CA ARG A 165 -10.88 10.14 -7.62
C ARG A 165 -9.71 9.72 -8.53
N PRO A 166 -9.14 8.52 -8.32
CA PRO A 166 -7.93 8.10 -9.01
C PRO A 166 -8.20 7.91 -10.50
N GLU A 167 -7.15 7.98 -11.31
CA GLU A 167 -7.20 7.51 -12.69
C GLU A 167 -7.61 6.03 -12.69
N LYS A 168 -8.69 5.71 -13.42
CA LYS A 168 -9.23 4.34 -13.50
C LYS A 168 -8.85 3.72 -14.84
N ILE A 169 -8.11 2.61 -14.79
CA ILE A 169 -7.71 1.86 -15.99
C ILE A 169 -8.22 0.45 -15.90
N GLY A 170 -8.70 -0.09 -17.01
CA GLY A 170 -9.16 -1.46 -17.07
C GLY A 170 -9.91 -1.75 -18.37
N THR A 171 -10.51 -2.92 -18.44
CA THR A 171 -11.35 -3.31 -19.56
C THR A 171 -12.82 -3.00 -19.24
N PRO A 172 -13.51 -2.17 -20.05
CA PRO A 172 -14.92 -1.89 -19.84
C PRO A 172 -15.78 -3.12 -20.19
N VAL A 173 -16.66 -3.48 -19.27
CA VAL A 173 -17.66 -4.55 -19.38
C VAL A 173 -18.97 -4.01 -18.83
N SER A 174 -19.98 -3.87 -19.70
CA SER A 174 -21.33 -3.44 -19.33
C SER A 174 -21.40 -2.10 -18.57
N GLY A 175 -20.51 -1.15 -18.86
CA GLY A 175 -20.47 0.17 -18.22
C GLY A 175 -19.54 0.26 -17.00
N ASP A 176 -19.00 -0.86 -16.52
CA ASP A 176 -18.00 -0.90 -15.45
C ASP A 176 -16.64 -1.28 -16.01
N LEU A 177 -15.54 -0.80 -15.43
CA LEU A 177 -14.26 -1.47 -15.53
C LEU A 177 -14.27 -2.67 -14.59
N ARG A 178 -13.82 -3.83 -15.08
CA ARG A 178 -13.77 -5.07 -14.29
C ARG A 178 -12.43 -5.76 -14.40
N GLY A 179 -12.07 -6.50 -13.36
CA GLY A 179 -10.87 -7.33 -13.34
C GLY A 179 -10.82 -8.26 -12.13
N THR A 180 -10.07 -9.35 -12.26
CA THR A 180 -9.79 -10.30 -11.17
C THR A 180 -8.51 -9.96 -10.41
N ILE A 181 -7.71 -9.04 -10.96
CA ILE A 181 -6.50 -8.50 -10.36
C ILE A 181 -6.69 -6.99 -10.20
N LEU A 182 -6.50 -6.51 -8.98
CA LEU A 182 -6.44 -5.09 -8.66
C LEU A 182 -4.98 -4.68 -8.49
N LYS A 183 -4.53 -3.71 -9.28
CA LYS A 183 -3.23 -3.09 -9.13
C LYS A 183 -3.40 -1.66 -8.63
N ILE A 184 -2.70 -1.35 -7.54
CA ILE A 184 -2.76 -0.06 -6.86
C ILE A 184 -1.36 0.55 -6.89
N ARG A 185 -1.31 1.86 -7.13
CA ARG A 185 -0.09 2.65 -7.04
C ARG A 185 -0.14 3.50 -5.78
N ALA A 186 0.33 2.94 -4.67
CA ALA A 186 0.36 3.63 -3.39
C ALA A 186 1.78 4.08 -3.09
N ARG A 187 2.03 5.40 -3.04
CA ARG A 187 3.39 5.95 -2.89
C ARG A 187 3.51 6.90 -1.72
N LEU A 188 4.66 6.88 -1.06
CA LEU A 188 5.11 8.02 -0.27
C LEU A 188 5.83 8.99 -1.20
N TYR A 189 5.30 10.20 -1.41
CA TYR A 189 5.97 11.18 -2.26
C TYR A 189 5.81 12.60 -1.74
N LEU A 190 6.66 13.48 -2.28
CA LEU A 190 6.61 14.91 -2.00
C LEU A 190 5.86 15.60 -3.12
N ASP A 191 4.71 16.18 -2.78
CA ASP A 191 3.92 16.93 -3.75
C ASP A 191 4.62 18.25 -4.07
N ARG A 192 4.96 19.02 -3.03
CA ARG A 192 5.74 20.25 -3.13
C ARG A 192 7.09 20.12 -2.45
N LEU A 193 8.11 20.75 -3.03
CA LEU A 193 9.42 20.98 -2.40
C LEU A 193 9.95 22.33 -2.88
N ASP A 194 9.95 23.31 -1.99
CA ASP A 194 10.32 24.68 -2.25
C ASP A 194 11.35 25.18 -1.24
N LEU A 195 12.12 26.18 -1.67
CA LEU A 195 13.14 26.83 -0.84
C LEU A 195 12.65 28.20 -0.43
N TYR A 196 12.74 28.51 0.85
CA TYR A 196 12.29 29.78 1.43
C TYR A 196 13.43 30.44 2.20
N ASP A 197 13.35 31.76 2.31
CA ASP A 197 14.11 32.48 3.32
C ASP A 197 13.52 32.12 4.68
N ASN A 198 14.34 31.57 5.57
CA ASN A 198 13.88 31.11 6.88
C ASN A 198 13.35 32.25 7.75
N ASP A 199 13.85 33.48 7.57
CA ASP A 199 13.48 34.63 8.40
C ASP A 199 12.24 35.34 7.84
N THR A 200 12.23 35.59 6.53
CA THR A 200 11.14 36.36 5.88
C THR A 200 10.00 35.49 5.34
N LYS A 201 10.23 34.17 5.21
CA LYS A 201 9.31 33.20 4.59
C LYS A 201 8.93 33.57 3.14
N ILE A 202 9.83 34.25 2.44
CA ILE A 202 9.70 34.51 1.00
C ILE A 202 10.27 33.32 0.21
N ARG A 203 9.57 32.89 -0.84
CA ARG A 203 10.02 31.80 -1.72
C ARG A 203 11.23 32.24 -2.54
N LEU A 204 12.27 31.41 -2.55
CA LEU A 204 13.58 31.67 -3.17
C LEU A 204 13.84 30.89 -4.45
N ASN A 205 13.02 29.90 -4.82
CA ASN A 205 13.22 29.06 -6.01
C ASN A 205 13.52 29.92 -7.27
N GLY A 206 14.64 29.64 -7.93
CA GLY A 206 15.11 30.34 -9.13
C GLY A 206 15.69 31.74 -8.89
N LEU A 207 15.75 32.21 -7.64
CA LEU A 207 16.24 33.53 -7.30
C LEU A 207 17.72 33.53 -6.90
N SER A 208 18.33 34.71 -6.95
CA SER A 208 19.65 34.97 -6.37
C SER A 208 19.48 35.61 -5.00
N VAL A 209 20.21 35.10 -4.01
CA VAL A 209 20.25 35.61 -2.64
C VAL A 209 21.67 35.95 -2.24
N HIS A 210 21.79 36.79 -1.22
CA HIS A 210 23.08 37.15 -0.66
C HIS A 210 23.58 36.07 0.31
N LYS A 211 24.90 35.94 0.39
CA LYS A 211 25.56 35.16 1.43
C LYS A 211 25.10 35.63 2.82
N GLY A 212 24.72 34.69 3.68
CA GLY A 212 24.14 34.96 5.00
C GLY A 212 22.62 34.82 5.07
N THR A 213 21.93 34.60 3.94
CA THR A 213 20.51 34.19 3.96
C THR A 213 20.37 32.74 4.42
N ASN A 214 19.56 32.50 5.44
CA ASN A 214 19.20 31.14 5.88
C ASN A 214 18.15 30.55 4.93
N ILE A 215 18.47 29.44 4.28
CA ILE A 215 17.59 28.81 3.30
C ILE A 215 16.85 27.64 3.97
N GLU A 216 15.52 27.70 4.03
CA GLU A 216 14.66 26.64 4.55
C GLU A 216 14.07 25.80 3.42
N ALA A 217 14.16 24.48 3.55
CA ALA A 217 13.44 23.52 2.71
C ALA A 217 12.04 23.26 3.27
N VAL A 218 11.01 23.65 2.52
CA VAL A 218 9.61 23.46 2.85
C VAL A 218 8.98 22.49 1.87
N TYR A 219 8.37 21.43 2.38
CA TYR A 219 7.79 20.39 1.55
C TYR A 219 6.47 19.86 2.10
N ASP A 220 5.66 19.34 1.19
CA ASP A 220 4.38 18.71 1.50
C ASP A 220 4.51 17.20 1.24
N LEU A 221 4.55 16.44 2.34
CA LEU A 221 4.66 14.99 2.31
C LEU A 221 3.28 14.36 2.20
N ILE A 222 3.03 13.65 1.11
CA ILE A 222 1.78 12.92 0.90
C ILE A 222 2.02 11.44 1.20
N ASN A 223 1.36 10.98 2.26
CA ASN A 223 1.39 9.58 2.67
C ASN A 223 0.27 8.80 2.00
N GLN A 224 0.58 8.06 0.92
CA GLN A 224 -0.39 7.15 0.31
C GLN A 224 -0.15 5.68 0.67
N THR A 225 0.66 5.38 1.69
CA THR A 225 1.05 4.00 2.06
C THR A 225 -0.08 3.19 2.73
N GLY A 226 -1.26 3.78 2.92
CA GLY A 226 -2.45 3.07 3.41
C GLY A 226 -2.39 2.63 4.87
N THR A 227 -1.61 3.30 5.72
CA THR A 227 -1.56 2.92 7.14
C THR A 227 -2.56 3.72 7.98
N SER A 228 -3.32 3.03 8.83
CA SER A 228 -4.20 3.65 9.84
C SER A 228 -3.48 4.09 11.12
N ARG A 229 -2.18 3.83 11.24
CA ARG A 229 -1.39 4.14 12.44
C ARG A 229 -0.76 5.53 12.34
N PRO A 230 -0.61 6.27 13.46
CA PRO A 230 0.14 7.52 13.48
C PRO A 230 1.58 7.29 13.03
N MET A 231 2.04 8.15 12.13
CA MET A 231 3.40 8.15 11.61
C MET A 231 4.07 9.49 11.89
N SER A 232 5.39 9.45 12.09
CA SER A 232 6.24 10.63 12.14
C SER A 232 6.97 10.81 10.82
N ASP A 233 6.99 12.04 10.33
CA ASP A 233 7.89 12.47 9.27
C ASP A 233 9.33 12.44 9.79
N ASP A 234 10.15 11.58 9.19
CA ASP A 234 11.57 11.44 9.46
C ASP A 234 12.37 11.59 8.16
N SER A 235 11.82 12.35 7.21
CA SER A 235 12.40 12.57 5.89
C SER A 235 13.80 13.15 5.98
N LEU A 236 14.71 12.58 5.18
CA LEU A 236 16.09 13.01 5.12
C LEU A 236 16.24 14.17 4.13
N ILE A 237 16.72 15.31 4.60
CA ILE A 237 16.98 16.50 3.79
C ILE A 237 18.49 16.67 3.71
N GLU A 238 19.04 16.65 2.50
CA GLU A 238 20.47 16.80 2.23
C GLU A 238 20.69 18.03 1.34
N TRP A 239 21.80 18.74 1.55
CA TRP A 239 22.12 19.95 0.81
C TRP A 239 23.29 19.76 -0.15
N PHE A 240 23.21 20.41 -1.30
CA PHE A 240 24.16 20.27 -2.40
C PHE A 240 24.45 21.61 -3.04
N ILE A 241 25.62 21.71 -3.67
CA ILE A 241 26.07 22.91 -4.38
C ILE A 241 26.64 22.57 -5.75
N SER A 242 26.47 23.48 -6.71
CA SER A 242 27.10 23.46 -8.03
C SER A 242 27.57 24.85 -8.45
N GLY A 243 28.44 24.94 -9.46
CA GLY A 243 28.82 26.19 -10.09
C GLY A 243 27.77 26.71 -11.07
N SER A 244 26.81 25.87 -11.50
CA SER A 244 25.83 26.22 -12.53
C SER A 244 24.43 25.71 -12.25
N VAL A 245 23.43 26.49 -12.69
CA VAL A 245 22.01 26.09 -12.65
C VAL A 245 21.69 24.96 -13.62
N SER A 246 22.54 24.78 -14.64
CA SER A 246 22.42 23.76 -15.69
C SER A 246 23.24 22.49 -15.42
N ALA A 247 23.87 22.39 -14.25
CA ALA A 247 24.62 21.20 -13.88
C ALA A 247 23.72 19.95 -13.80
N ASP A 248 24.28 18.79 -14.14
CA ASP A 248 23.62 17.51 -13.97
C ASP A 248 23.38 17.25 -12.48
N LEU A 249 22.15 16.86 -12.13
CA LEU A 249 21.71 16.55 -10.76
C LEU A 249 22.33 15.28 -10.19
N SER A 250 23.17 14.58 -10.95
CA SER A 250 24.02 13.51 -10.44
C SER A 250 25.02 14.04 -9.40
N VAL A 251 25.08 13.37 -8.25
CA VAL A 251 26.05 13.69 -7.20
C VAL A 251 27.37 13.04 -7.55
N THR A 252 28.42 13.85 -7.72
CA THR A 252 29.77 13.34 -7.97
C THR A 252 30.58 13.27 -6.68
N LYS A 253 31.59 12.38 -6.68
CA LYS A 253 32.63 12.30 -5.63
C LYS A 253 33.95 12.91 -6.09
N ASP A 254 34.07 13.25 -7.37
CA ASP A 254 35.29 13.84 -7.92
C ASP A 254 35.51 15.22 -7.29
N ALA A 255 36.75 15.58 -7.01
CA ALA A 255 37.07 16.92 -6.53
C ALA A 255 36.63 17.96 -7.59
N PRO A 256 36.03 19.09 -7.17
CA PRO A 256 35.70 20.17 -8.10
C PRO A 256 36.98 20.78 -8.68
N THR A 257 36.93 21.06 -9.97
CA THR A 257 37.96 21.68 -10.80
C THR A 257 37.30 22.72 -11.67
N GLU A 258 38.09 23.57 -12.32
CA GLU A 258 37.56 24.52 -13.31
C GLU A 258 36.80 23.83 -14.46
N SER A 259 37.17 22.60 -14.80
CA SER A 259 36.55 21.84 -15.89
C SER A 259 35.22 21.15 -15.54
N ASN A 260 35.00 20.78 -14.27
CA ASN A 260 33.80 20.01 -13.87
C ASN A 260 32.86 20.80 -12.95
N GLY A 261 33.31 21.93 -12.38
CA GLY A 261 32.57 22.74 -11.39
C GLY A 261 31.15 23.15 -11.80
N ASN A 262 30.91 23.31 -13.09
CA ASN A 262 29.63 23.72 -13.67
C ASN A 262 28.77 22.55 -14.16
N SER A 263 29.25 21.31 -14.02
CA SER A 263 28.63 20.13 -14.62
C SER A 263 27.98 19.19 -13.61
N HIS A 264 28.35 19.25 -12.33
CA HIS A 264 27.87 18.33 -11.30
C HIS A 264 27.41 19.05 -10.03
N TYR A 265 26.77 18.30 -9.13
CA TYR A 265 26.52 18.72 -7.75
C TYR A 265 27.40 17.95 -6.77
N TRP A 266 27.83 18.65 -5.72
CA TRP A 266 28.57 18.10 -4.59
C TRP A 266 27.75 18.17 -3.31
N GLN A 267 27.83 17.14 -2.49
CA GLN A 267 27.18 17.10 -1.19
C GLN A 267 27.90 18.04 -0.22
N LEU A 268 27.13 18.85 0.50
CA LEU A 268 27.67 19.69 1.56
C LEU A 268 27.92 18.88 2.82
N VAL A 269 29.03 19.15 3.51
CA VAL A 269 29.43 18.47 4.76
C VAL A 269 29.82 19.46 5.86
N SER A 270 29.75 18.99 7.11
CA SER A 270 30.35 19.62 8.27
C SER A 270 31.18 18.58 9.02
N GLY A 271 32.50 18.80 9.10
CA GLY A 271 33.41 17.83 9.73
C GLY A 271 33.43 16.45 9.05
N GLY A 272 33.17 16.38 7.74
CA GLY A 272 33.10 15.13 6.97
C GLY A 272 31.75 14.40 7.07
N VAL A 273 30.76 14.98 7.76
CA VAL A 273 29.40 14.44 7.84
C VAL A 273 28.48 15.25 6.94
N PRO A 274 27.62 14.64 6.10
CA PRO A 274 26.63 15.37 5.31
C PRO A 274 25.82 16.38 6.12
N ILE A 275 25.68 17.58 5.59
CA ILE A 275 24.78 18.58 6.17
C ILE A 275 23.35 18.13 5.89
N THR A 276 22.63 17.85 6.97
CA THR A 276 21.22 17.45 6.92
C THR A 276 20.34 18.39 7.74
N GLY A 277 19.07 18.51 7.35
CA GLY A 277 18.06 19.25 8.11
C GLY A 277 17.34 20.31 7.29
N LYS A 278 16.29 20.90 7.87
CA LYS A 278 15.38 21.82 7.16
C LYS A 278 16.00 23.15 6.80
N VAL A 279 17.02 23.63 7.51
CA VAL A 279 17.60 24.96 7.29
C VAL A 279 19.09 24.83 7.00
N LEU A 280 19.54 25.51 5.95
CA LEU A 280 20.94 25.70 5.60
C LEU A 280 21.36 27.12 5.94
N ASP A 281 22.39 27.24 6.79
CA ASP A 281 23.10 28.49 7.04
C ASP A 281 24.12 28.74 5.92
N THR A 282 24.07 29.92 5.30
CA THR A 282 24.96 30.32 4.21
C THR A 282 26.02 31.35 4.62
N THR A 283 26.15 31.68 5.91
CA THR A 283 27.14 32.66 6.41
C THR A 283 28.58 32.18 6.24
N GLY A 284 28.84 30.89 6.46
CA GLY A 284 30.16 30.26 6.40
C GLY A 284 30.65 29.91 4.99
N ALA A 285 31.78 29.23 4.90
CA ALA A 285 32.19 28.55 3.68
C ALA A 285 31.42 27.22 3.55
N PHE A 286 31.07 26.86 2.32
CA PHE A 286 30.50 25.56 2.01
C PHE A 286 31.63 24.54 1.88
N HIS A 287 31.55 23.44 2.62
CA HIS A 287 32.50 22.34 2.54
C HIS A 287 31.88 21.17 1.78
N LEU A 288 32.68 20.49 0.96
CA LEU A 288 32.20 19.43 0.07
C LEU A 288 32.67 18.04 0.51
N ASP A 289 31.85 17.02 0.24
CA ASP A 289 32.25 15.61 0.32
C ASP A 289 32.91 15.16 -0.99
N THR A 290 34.25 15.13 -1.02
CA THR A 290 35.06 14.75 -2.20
C THR A 290 36.08 13.67 -1.88
N GLY A 291 35.97 13.02 -0.72
CA GLY A 291 36.78 11.86 -0.34
C GLY A 291 38.26 12.10 0.01
N GLU A 292 38.94 13.13 -0.50
CA GLU A 292 40.40 13.28 -0.24
C GLU A 292 40.88 14.64 0.30
N ILE A 293 40.25 15.79 0.04
CA ILE A 293 40.53 17.05 0.78
C ILE A 293 39.25 17.91 0.75
N PRO A 294 38.74 18.43 1.89
CA PRO A 294 37.60 19.34 1.90
C PRO A 294 37.88 20.55 1.01
N THR A 295 37.10 20.71 -0.05
CA THR A 295 37.14 21.92 -0.87
C THR A 295 36.14 22.93 -0.34
N ASN A 296 36.54 24.20 -0.29
CA ASN A 296 35.71 25.29 0.20
C ASN A 296 35.12 26.07 -0.97
N TRP A 297 33.83 26.35 -0.90
CA TRP A 297 33.13 27.26 -1.81
C TRP A 297 32.47 28.40 -1.05
N ASP A 298 32.63 29.62 -1.56
CA ASP A 298 32.03 30.80 -0.94
C ASP A 298 30.60 31.08 -1.41
N THR A 299 30.30 30.71 -2.66
CA THR A 299 29.11 31.05 -3.43
C THR A 299 28.84 29.96 -4.44
N GLY A 300 27.60 29.84 -4.89
CA GLY A 300 27.23 28.86 -5.91
C GLY A 300 25.73 28.66 -5.98
N VAL A 301 25.35 27.63 -6.73
CA VAL A 301 23.98 27.19 -6.92
C VAL A 301 23.65 26.12 -5.91
N ILE A 302 22.78 26.43 -4.96
CA ILE A 302 22.33 25.52 -3.91
C ILE A 302 21.06 24.81 -4.34
N ARG A 303 20.98 23.51 -4.02
CA ARG A 303 19.74 22.72 -4.02
C ARG A 303 19.68 21.85 -2.77
N CYS A 304 18.48 21.41 -2.41
CA CYS A 304 18.32 20.30 -1.49
C CYS A 304 17.73 19.08 -2.21
N ARG A 305 18.04 17.91 -1.68
CA ARG A 305 17.37 16.65 -2.02
C ARG A 305 16.65 16.17 -0.77
N VAL A 306 15.36 15.91 -0.89
CA VAL A 306 14.57 15.34 0.20
C VAL A 306 14.21 13.91 -0.16
N THR A 307 14.63 12.98 0.70
CA THR A 307 14.23 11.57 0.66
C THR A 307 13.09 11.37 1.65
N PRO A 308 11.86 11.13 1.17
CA PRO A 308 10.69 10.98 2.04
C PRO A 308 10.85 9.75 2.92
N VAL A 309 10.66 9.89 4.23
CA VAL A 309 10.67 8.75 5.15
C VAL A 309 9.58 8.92 6.19
N LEU A 310 8.75 7.90 6.34
CA LEU A 310 7.79 7.80 7.42
C LEU A 310 8.13 6.64 8.33
N LYS A 311 8.16 6.90 9.64
CA LYS A 311 8.32 5.87 10.66
C LYS A 311 7.06 5.75 11.49
N SER A 312 6.66 4.51 11.76
CA SER A 312 5.61 4.25 12.75
C SER A 312 6.12 4.66 14.14
N ALA A 313 5.24 5.22 14.98
CA ALA A 313 5.60 5.68 16.33
C ALA A 313 6.21 4.59 17.25
N GLY A 314 6.10 3.31 16.90
CA GLY A 314 6.69 2.17 17.61
C GLY A 314 7.91 1.54 16.91
N GLY A 315 8.47 2.16 15.86
CA GLY A 315 9.69 1.71 15.17
C GLY A 315 9.56 0.44 14.31
N GLY A 316 8.38 -0.19 14.26
CA GLY A 316 8.18 -1.47 13.56
C GLY A 316 8.06 -1.38 12.04
N MET A 317 7.68 -0.22 11.48
CA MET A 317 7.50 -0.01 10.05
C MET A 317 8.15 1.30 9.60
N THR A 318 8.93 1.23 8.53
CA THR A 318 9.52 2.38 7.83
C THR A 318 9.08 2.32 6.37
N TYR A 319 8.65 3.45 5.84
CA TYR A 319 8.32 3.63 4.43
C TYR A 319 9.23 4.70 3.85
N THR A 320 9.83 4.41 2.70
CA THR A 320 10.74 5.32 2.01
C THR A 320 10.15 5.69 0.67
N GLY A 321 10.15 6.99 0.35
CA GLY A 321 9.73 7.49 -0.95
C GLY A 321 10.91 7.73 -1.89
N THR A 322 10.59 8.05 -3.15
CA THR A 322 11.61 8.45 -4.11
C THR A 322 12.18 9.83 -3.75
N PRO A 323 13.52 10.01 -3.75
CA PRO A 323 14.12 11.31 -3.51
C PRO A 323 13.67 12.35 -4.54
N LYS A 324 13.38 13.57 -4.09
CA LYS A 324 13.02 14.71 -4.93
C LYS A 324 14.03 15.83 -4.75
N TRP A 325 14.48 16.40 -5.86
CA TRP A 325 15.30 17.61 -5.87
C TRP A 325 14.43 18.86 -5.77
N SER A 326 14.87 19.83 -4.99
CA SER A 326 14.31 21.18 -5.04
C SER A 326 14.69 21.87 -6.34
N ASP A 327 14.03 22.98 -6.61
CA ASP A 327 14.59 23.98 -7.52
C ASP A 327 15.87 24.60 -6.91
N TYR A 328 16.58 25.40 -7.69
CA TYR A 328 17.84 26.01 -7.27
C TYR A 328 17.67 27.37 -6.59
N VAL A 329 18.66 27.76 -5.80
CA VAL A 329 18.89 29.13 -5.30
C VAL A 329 20.34 29.50 -5.59
N VAL A 330 20.58 30.69 -6.12
CA VAL A 330 21.95 31.17 -6.39
C VAL A 330 22.42 32.02 -5.21
N VAL A 331 23.40 31.55 -4.46
CA VAL A 331 24.04 32.31 -3.38
C VAL A 331 25.21 33.10 -3.94
N ARG A 332 25.16 34.43 -3.82
CA ARG A 332 26.21 35.35 -4.31
C ARG A 332 26.87 36.11 -3.16
N LYS A 333 28.06 36.64 -3.41
CA LYS A 333 28.71 37.56 -2.47
C LYS A 333 27.84 38.82 -2.33
N VAL A 334 27.90 39.43 -1.15
CA VAL A 334 27.41 40.80 -1.01
C VAL A 334 28.43 41.68 -1.73
N ASP A 335 28.05 42.21 -2.89
CA ASP A 335 28.82 43.29 -3.48
C ASP A 335 28.68 44.48 -2.53
N ALA A 336 29.81 45.01 -2.04
CA ALA A 336 29.78 46.23 -1.26
C ALA A 336 29.03 47.30 -2.10
N PRO A 337 28.09 48.07 -1.52
CA PRO A 337 27.53 49.19 -2.25
C PRO A 337 28.69 50.07 -2.72
N SER A 338 28.73 50.37 -4.03
CA SER A 338 29.74 51.27 -4.56
C SER A 338 29.65 52.59 -3.80
N GLU A 339 30.76 53.02 -3.21
CA GLU A 339 30.93 54.37 -2.68
C GLU A 339 31.00 55.38 -3.84
N GLU A 340 29.90 55.56 -4.59
CA GLU A 340 29.73 56.66 -5.55
C GLU A 340 28.47 57.48 -5.25
#